data_AF-A0AA51AS03-F1
#
_entry.id   AF-A0AA51AS03-F1
#
_cell.length_a   1.000
_cell.length_b   1.000
_cell.length_c   1.000
_cell.angle_alpha   90.00
_cell.angle_beta   90.00
_cell.angle_gamma   90.00
#
_symmetry.space_group_name_H-M   'P 1'
#
loop_
_entity.id
_entity.type
_entity.pdbx_description
1 polymer ?
#
loop_
_entity_poly.entity_id
_entity_poly.type
_entity_poly.pdbx_seq_one_letter_code
_entity_poly.pdbx_strand_id
1 'polypeptide(L)'
;EKINGAIQNMPAHEDVAALLSGSYINYFHCLKIIEILKETEADTKNLFGRYGSQRMKDWLDVVKSYEKDNLYLAEAAQMLARNIHYEIPGIKKQITKEE
;
A
#
# COMPACT_ATOMS: atom_id res chain seq x y z
N GLU A 1 -10.22 8.94 4.78
CA GLU A 1 -11.53 8.45 4.28
C GLU A 1 -11.42 7.56 3.04
N LYS A 2 -10.74 7.97 1.96
CA LYS A 2 -10.62 7.17 0.72
C LYS A 2 -10.08 5.74 0.92
N ILE A 3 -9.05 5.56 1.74
CA ILE A 3 -8.50 4.23 2.07
C ILE A 3 -9.56 3.34 2.74
N ASN A 4 -10.27 3.85 3.74
CA ASN A 4 -11.31 3.09 4.43
C ASN A 4 -12.44 2.67 3.48
N GLY A 5 -12.82 3.55 2.55
CA GLY A 5 -13.80 3.23 1.50
C GLY A 5 -13.28 2.15 0.54
N ALA A 6 -12.03 2.26 0.08
CA ALA A 6 -11.42 1.28 -0.82
C ALA A 6 -11.30 -0.11 -0.18
N ILE A 7 -11.04 -0.18 1.13
CA ILE A 7 -10.96 -1.45 1.89
C ILE A 7 -12.30 -2.18 1.90
N GLN A 8 -13.42 -1.48 2.08
CA GLN A 8 -14.75 -2.11 2.14
C GLN A 8 -15.12 -2.86 0.86
N ASN A 9 -14.54 -2.48 -0.28
CA ASN A 9 -14.82 -3.08 -1.57
C ASN A 9 -13.91 -4.28 -1.89
N MET A 10 -12.90 -4.60 -1.07
CA MET A 10 -11.94 -5.69 -1.33
C MET A 10 -12.55 -7.08 -1.07
N PRO A 11 -12.30 -8.08 -1.94
CA PRO A 11 -12.65 -9.47 -1.62
C PRO A 11 -11.78 -9.96 -0.45
N ALA A 12 -12.23 -11.03 0.21
CA ALA A 12 -11.41 -11.77 1.16
C ALA A 12 -10.26 -12.47 0.41
N HIS A 13 -9.21 -11.71 0.10
CA HIS A 13 -7.96 -12.23 -0.44
C HIS A 13 -6.93 -12.17 0.69
N GLU A 14 -6.36 -13.32 1.06
CA GLU A 14 -5.48 -13.43 2.24
C GLU A 14 -4.28 -12.48 2.18
N ASP A 15 -3.65 -12.32 1.00
CA ASP A 15 -2.53 -11.39 0.83
C ASP A 15 -2.91 -9.91 1.02
N VAL A 16 -4.12 -9.54 0.62
CA VAL A 16 -4.65 -8.19 0.84
C VAL A 16 -5.00 -8.02 2.31
N ALA A 17 -5.66 -9.01 2.92
CA ALA A 17 -6.00 -8.99 4.34
C ALA A 17 -4.72 -8.89 5.21
N ALA A 18 -3.64 -9.57 4.84
CA ALA A 18 -2.35 -9.48 5.53
C ALA A 18 -1.71 -8.10 5.41
N LEU A 19 -1.80 -7.44 4.23
CA LEU A 19 -1.33 -6.07 4.06
C LEU A 19 -2.17 -5.06 4.87
N LEU A 20 -3.44 -5.36 5.12
CA LEU A 20 -4.39 -4.50 5.82
C LEU A 20 -4.46 -4.75 7.34
N SER A 21 -4.02 -5.90 7.85
CA SER A 21 -4.30 -6.34 9.23
C SER A 21 -3.30 -5.88 10.30
N GLY A 22 -2.19 -5.23 9.95
CA GLY A 22 -1.16 -4.88 10.93
C GLY A 22 -0.46 -3.54 10.74
N SER A 23 -0.83 -2.75 9.73
CA SER A 23 -0.03 -1.61 9.29
C SER A 23 -0.85 -0.33 9.16
N TYR A 24 -0.25 0.81 9.51
CA TYR A 24 -0.68 2.08 8.94
C TYR A 24 -0.48 2.00 7.42
N ILE A 25 -1.57 2.05 6.65
CA ILE A 25 -1.54 1.95 5.20
C ILE A 25 -0.88 3.21 4.65
N ASN A 26 0.20 3.01 3.91
CA ASN A 26 0.98 4.08 3.29
C ASN A 26 0.90 3.93 1.76
N TYR A 27 1.52 4.86 1.05
CA TYR A 27 1.61 4.88 -0.40
C TYR A 27 2.13 3.56 -0.99
N PHE A 28 3.18 2.98 -0.42
CA PHE A 28 3.79 1.75 -0.92
C PHE A 28 2.88 0.53 -0.75
N HIS A 29 2.09 0.48 0.33
CA HIS A 29 1.04 -0.53 0.49
C HIS A 29 -0.02 -0.40 -0.61
N CYS A 30 -0.43 0.83 -0.94
CA CYS A 30 -1.41 1.08 -2.00
C CYS A 30 -0.91 0.61 -3.37
N LEU A 31 0.37 0.85 -3.68
CA LEU A 31 0.99 0.36 -4.93
C LEU A 31 1.02 -1.17 -4.99
N LYS A 32 1.36 -1.84 -3.88
CA LYS A 32 1.36 -3.31 -3.83
C LYS A 32 -0.03 -3.90 -4.01
N ILE A 33 -1.06 -3.25 -3.45
CA ILE A 33 -2.46 -3.65 -3.65
C ILE A 33 -2.86 -3.52 -5.11
N ILE A 34 -2.47 -2.43 -5.78
CA ILE A 34 -2.70 -2.27 -7.22
C ILE A 34 -2.02 -3.39 -8.01
N GLU A 35 -0.78 -3.77 -7.66
CA GLU A 35 -0.08 -4.85 -8.37
C GLU A 35 -0.79 -6.20 -8.22
N ILE A 36 -1.21 -6.54 -7.00
CA ILE A 36 -2.02 -7.75 -6.73
C ILE A 36 -3.33 -7.70 -7.54
N LEU A 37 -4.01 -6.55 -7.59
CA LEU A 37 -5.23 -6.39 -8.37
C LEU A 37 -4.99 -6.56 -9.89
N LYS A 38 -3.83 -6.13 -10.41
CA LYS A 38 -3.51 -6.34 -11.83
C LYS A 38 -3.35 -7.81 -12.18
N GLU A 39 -2.77 -8.60 -11.27
CA GLU A 39 -2.56 -10.04 -11.44
C GLU A 39 -3.88 -10.82 -11.26
N THR A 40 -4.62 -10.51 -10.19
CA THR A 40 -5.84 -11.25 -9.80
C THR A 40 -7.07 -10.87 -10.62
N GLU A 41 -7.10 -9.67 -11.22
CA GLU A 41 -8.22 -9.20 -12.05
C GLU A 41 -7.85 -9.06 -13.54
N ALA A 42 -6.78 -9.74 -13.97
CA ALA A 42 -6.25 -9.69 -15.34
C ALA A 42 -7.32 -9.99 -16.42
N ASP A 43 -8.28 -10.87 -16.12
CA ASP A 43 -9.37 -11.27 -17.03
C ASP A 43 -10.57 -10.29 -17.05
N THR A 44 -10.55 -9.21 -16.25
CA THR A 44 -11.62 -8.20 -16.20
C THR A 44 -11.34 -6.95 -17.06
N LYS A 45 -10.27 -7.01 -17.88
CA LYS A 45 -9.94 -5.91 -18.80
C LYS A 45 -11.03 -5.80 -19.87
N ASN A 46 -11.60 -4.61 -20.00
CA ASN A 46 -12.54 -4.34 -21.09
C ASN A 46 -11.82 -4.28 -22.45
N LEU A 47 -12.57 -4.24 -23.55
CA LEU A 47 -12.04 -4.21 -24.93
C LEU A 47 -11.07 -3.05 -25.24
N PHE A 48 -10.89 -2.09 -24.31
CA PHE A 48 -9.93 -0.99 -24.40
C PHE A 48 -8.73 -1.12 -23.44
N GLY A 49 -8.54 -2.29 -22.82
CA GLY A 49 -7.42 -2.55 -21.91
C GLY A 49 -7.52 -1.83 -20.57
N ARG A 50 -8.66 -1.22 -20.24
CA ARG A 50 -8.89 -0.58 -18.94
C ARG A 50 -9.41 -1.62 -17.96
N TYR A 51 -8.81 -1.63 -16.77
CA TYR A 51 -9.33 -2.38 -15.63
C TYR A 51 -10.72 -1.86 -15.26
N GLY A 52 -11.73 -2.71 -15.35
CA GLY A 52 -13.13 -2.31 -15.21
C GLY A 52 -13.66 -2.29 -13.77
N SER A 53 -13.00 -3.01 -12.86
CA SER A 53 -13.50 -3.23 -11.49
C SER A 53 -13.58 -1.94 -10.69
N GLN A 54 -14.56 -1.86 -9.79
CA GLN A 54 -14.68 -0.74 -8.85
C GLN A 54 -13.45 -0.66 -7.93
N ARG A 55 -12.94 -1.81 -7.48
CA ARG A 55 -11.75 -1.91 -6.63
C ARG A 55 -10.52 -1.28 -7.25
N MET A 56 -10.21 -1.62 -8.50
CA MET A 56 -9.06 -1.03 -9.18
C MET A 56 -9.21 0.48 -9.29
N LYS A 57 -10.42 0.98 -9.58
CA LYS A 57 -10.69 2.43 -9.63
C LYS A 57 -10.48 3.09 -8.28
N ASP A 58 -10.97 2.48 -7.20
CA ASP A 58 -10.83 3.02 -5.84
C ASP A 58 -9.35 3.12 -5.44
N TRP A 59 -8.57 2.07 -5.66
CA TRP A 59 -7.15 2.05 -5.32
C TRP A 59 -6.30 2.97 -6.20
N LEU A 60 -6.64 3.10 -7.49
CA LEU A 60 -6.01 4.10 -8.36
C LEU A 60 -6.33 5.53 -7.91
N ASP A 61 -7.53 5.82 -7.41
CA ASP A 61 -7.88 7.14 -6.88
C ASP A 61 -7.18 7.45 -5.55
N VAL A 62 -6.98 6.44 -4.70
CA VAL A 62 -6.13 6.56 -3.50
C VAL A 62 -4.70 6.94 -3.90
N VAL A 63 -4.09 6.22 -4.84
CA VAL A 63 -2.72 6.51 -5.31
C VAL A 63 -2.62 7.89 -5.93
N LYS A 64 -3.56 8.29 -6.79
CA LYS A 64 -3.59 9.65 -7.35
C LYS A 64 -3.66 10.72 -6.27
N SER A 65 -4.35 10.45 -5.17
CA SER A 65 -4.43 11.38 -4.04
C SER A 65 -3.10 11.52 -3.29
N TYR A 66 -2.28 10.47 -3.26
CA TYR A 66 -0.90 10.51 -2.75
C TYR A 66 0.07 11.21 -3.72
N GLU A 67 -0.10 11.01 -5.02
CA GLU A 67 0.73 11.64 -6.04
C GLU A 67 0.44 13.14 -6.16
N LYS A 68 -0.81 13.53 -5.89
CA LYS A 68 -1.19 14.94 -5.83
C LYS A 68 -0.33 15.67 -4.81
N ASP A 69 0.22 16.81 -5.24
CA ASP A 69 1.08 17.68 -4.43
C ASP A 69 2.32 16.96 -3.86
N ASN A 70 2.70 15.80 -4.44
CA ASN A 70 3.82 14.96 -4.03
C ASN A 70 3.75 14.47 -2.58
N LEU A 71 2.56 14.23 -2.03
CA LEU A 71 2.39 13.74 -0.66
C LEU A 71 3.15 12.42 -0.39
N TYR A 72 3.23 11.54 -1.39
CA TYR A 72 4.01 10.29 -1.31
C TYR A 72 5.49 10.52 -0.96
N LEU A 73 6.10 11.64 -1.39
CA LEU A 73 7.49 11.97 -1.06
C LEU A 73 7.65 12.34 0.41
N ALA A 74 6.69 13.09 0.96
CA ALA A 74 6.71 13.46 2.38
C ALA A 74 6.58 12.20 3.27
N GLU A 75 5.70 11.27 2.90
CA GLU A 75 5.56 10.00 3.61
C GLU A 75 6.82 9.13 3.50
N ALA A 76 7.41 9.03 2.30
CA ALA A 76 8.66 8.31 2.10
C ALA A 76 9.81 8.91 2.94
N ALA A 77 9.92 10.23 2.99
CA ALA A 77 10.92 10.93 3.80
C ALA A 77 10.73 10.67 5.30
N GLN A 78 9.48 10.71 5.78
CA GLN A 78 9.16 10.38 7.18
C GLN A 78 9.52 8.93 7.52
N MET A 79 9.19 7.97 6.63
CA MET A 79 9.55 6.57 6.80
C MET A 79 11.07 6.38 6.88
N LEU A 80 11.81 7.03 5.96
CA LEU A 80 13.27 6.99 5.95
C LEU A 80 13.86 7.57 7.24
N ALA A 81 13.38 8.74 7.66
CA ALA A 81 13.84 9.38 8.89
C ALA A 81 13.59 8.49 10.10
N ARG A 82 12.41 7.87 10.24
CA ARG A 82 12.13 6.93 11.34
C ARG A 82 13.07 5.72 11.31
N ASN A 83 13.31 5.15 10.14
CA ASN A 83 14.21 3.99 9.99
C ASN A 83 15.64 4.32 10.42
N ILE A 84 16.16 5.47 10.00
CA ILE A 84 17.52 5.89 10.31
C ILE A 84 17.67 6.21 11.81
N HIS A 85 16.73 6.95 12.38
CA HIS A 85 16.86 7.45 13.74
C HIS A 85 16.48 6.43 14.82
N TYR A 86 15.55 5.51 14.53
CA TYR A 86 14.93 4.66 15.55
C TYR A 86 14.98 3.17 15.22
N GLU A 87 14.44 2.76 14.06
CA GLU A 87 14.27 1.33 13.77
C GLU A 87 15.62 0.60 13.62
N ILE A 88 16.51 1.11 12.75
CA ILE A 88 17.81 0.48 12.51
C ILE A 88 18.67 0.47 13.79
N PRO A 89 18.81 1.59 14.53
CA PRO A 89 19.52 1.55 15.81
C PRO A 89 18.90 0.59 16.83
N GLY A 90 17.57 0.51 16.88
CA GLY A 90 16.83 -0.40 17.77
C GLY A 90 17.12 -1.85 17.46
N ILE A 91 17.00 -2.25 16.19
CA ILE A 91 17.29 -3.60 15.72
C ILE A 91 18.77 -3.96 15.98
N LYS A 92 19.71 -3.06 15.69
CA LYS A 92 21.14 -3.28 15.99
C LYS A 92 21.38 -3.60 17.46
N LYS A 93 20.75 -2.85 18.38
CA LYS A 93 20.86 -3.10 19.82
C LYS A 93 20.25 -4.44 20.23
N GLN A 94 19.15 -4.86 19.60
CA GLN A 94 18.52 -6.15 19.87
C GLN A 94 19.43 -7.31 19.44
N ILE A 95 20.00 -7.24 18.23
CA ILE A 95 20.93 -8.25 17.73
C ILE A 95 22.12 -8.43 18.69
N THR A 96 22.79 -7.34 19.08
CA THR A 96 23.92 -7.40 20.03
C THR A 96 23.55 -7.92 21.41
N LYS A 97 22.27 -7.87 21.81
CA LYS A 97 21.81 -8.41 23.10
C LYS A 97 21.55 -9.92 23.02
N GLU A 98 21.23 -10.42 21.83
CA GLU A 98 20.95 -11.83 21.57
C GLU A 98 22.21 -12.64 21.19
N GLU A 99 23.30 -11.96 20.86
CA GLU A 99 24.67 -12.49 20.78
C GLU A 99 25.31 -12.70 22.16
#